data_AF-A0A966D5G1-F1
#
_entry.id   AF-A0A966D5G1-F1
#
_cell.length_a   1.000
_cell.length_b   1.000
_cell.length_c   1.000
_cell.angle_alpha   90.00
_cell.angle_beta   90.00
_cell.angle_gamma   90.00
#
_symmetry.space_group_name_H-M   'P 1'
#
loop_
_entity.id
_entity.type
_entity.pdbx_description
1 polymer ?
#
loop_
_entity_poly.entity_id
_entity_poly.type
_entity_poly.pdbx_seq_one_letter_code
_entity_poly.pdbx_strand_id
1 'polypeptide(L)'
;MECEELDKGLGGDAEITGNTLTRGASLGPGDAGIDIRCPEDTTHISGNKVKGPFQYGIYIEYLGSFGRTPAIVFVESNAIAGTEYGIYFNYLLYSMPAEVTVRCNEVKNADHGIYVASMSTGLISHADTHVLFSGNSILNAALYGFYNNTGELLDGKGNWWGDAGGPFDDKTLPGTPDYNNPSGTGSRVSEYVDYEPWLIEPAGAEKPALLSPADGSAGVSLTPTIISGPFASLLPGVTHKASHWQLGTAADFTSGLMIDEESLSDLTAKTVAAALANGTGYYWRVRYRDSNDVLSEWSDTWSFITGGSSGGGGGCEAGGFGPAMLLLMVPLCLMMKNRK
;
A
#
# COMPACT_ATOMS: atom_id res chain seq x y z
N MET A 1 4.35 30.96 -9.52
CA MET A 1 4.94 29.90 -8.68
C MET A 1 5.89 29.19 -9.63
N GLU A 2 7.19 29.42 -9.48
CA GLU A 2 8.20 28.73 -10.31
C GLU A 2 8.29 27.29 -9.80
N CYS A 3 8.27 26.32 -10.71
CA CYS A 3 8.47 24.92 -10.37
C CYS A 3 9.93 24.74 -9.94
N GLU A 4 10.18 24.11 -8.80
CA GLU A 4 11.53 23.70 -8.42
C GLU A 4 11.93 22.50 -9.29
N GLU A 5 12.97 22.68 -10.10
CA GLU A 5 13.50 21.64 -10.99
C GLU A 5 14.43 20.72 -10.17
N LEU A 6 14.01 19.47 -9.95
CA LEU A 6 14.74 18.51 -9.10
C LEU A 6 15.87 17.78 -9.86
N ASP A 7 15.74 17.62 -11.17
CA ASP A 7 16.75 17.00 -12.04
C ASP A 7 16.69 17.61 -13.46
N LYS A 8 17.86 17.71 -14.11
CA LYS A 8 18.05 18.30 -15.45
C LYS A 8 18.23 17.24 -16.55
N GLY A 9 17.89 15.98 -16.29
CA GLY A 9 17.86 14.93 -17.31
C GLY A 9 19.26 14.48 -17.74
N LEU A 10 20.09 14.09 -16.77
CA LEU A 10 21.42 13.50 -17.03
C LEU A 10 21.48 12.00 -16.66
N GLY A 11 20.33 11.33 -16.48
CA GLY A 11 20.23 9.95 -16.02
C GLY A 11 20.41 9.82 -14.52
N GLY A 12 19.54 10.48 -13.75
CA GLY A 12 19.55 10.44 -12.28
C GLY A 12 18.30 9.78 -11.71
N ASP A 13 18.44 9.17 -10.52
CA ASP A 13 17.29 8.80 -9.71
C ASP A 13 16.59 10.07 -9.19
N ALA A 14 15.26 10.09 -9.22
CA ALA A 14 14.44 11.20 -8.75
C ALA A 14 13.47 10.75 -7.65
N GLU A 15 13.38 11.52 -6.56
CA GLU A 15 12.47 11.27 -5.45
C GLU A 15 11.63 12.51 -5.13
N ILE A 16 10.32 12.37 -5.27
CA ILE A 16 9.33 13.39 -4.91
C ILE A 16 8.45 12.77 -3.84
N THR A 17 8.83 12.96 -2.58
CA THR A 17 8.19 12.23 -1.47
C THR A 17 7.69 13.11 -0.34
N GLY A 18 6.47 12.85 0.14
CA GLY A 18 5.93 13.47 1.36
C GLY A 18 5.56 14.94 1.24
N ASN A 19 5.44 15.48 0.03
CA ASN A 19 5.15 16.90 -0.19
C ASN A 19 3.64 17.19 -0.01
N THR A 20 3.31 18.44 0.35
CA THR A 20 1.92 18.92 0.39
C THR A 20 1.76 20.13 -0.52
N LEU A 21 0.94 19.99 -1.55
CA LEU A 21 0.64 21.02 -2.53
C LEU A 21 -0.86 21.34 -2.46
N THR A 22 -1.20 22.61 -2.31
CA THR A 22 -2.59 23.04 -2.19
C THR A 22 -2.81 24.33 -2.97
N ARG A 23 -3.85 24.35 -3.80
CA ARG A 23 -4.27 25.54 -4.54
C ARG A 23 -5.65 26.00 -4.07
N GLY A 24 -5.83 27.31 -3.92
CA GLY A 24 -7.13 27.89 -3.58
C GLY A 24 -8.08 27.92 -4.78
N ALA A 25 -9.35 27.56 -4.57
CA ALA A 25 -10.36 27.55 -5.62
C ALA A 25 -10.57 28.91 -6.32
N SER A 26 -10.31 30.02 -5.61
CA SER A 26 -10.41 31.37 -6.15
C SER A 26 -9.38 31.71 -7.23
N LEU A 27 -8.34 30.90 -7.42
CA LEU A 27 -7.26 31.14 -8.37
C LEU A 27 -7.48 30.47 -9.73
N GLY A 28 -8.63 29.79 -9.93
CA GLY A 28 -8.85 28.94 -11.11
C GLY A 28 -7.89 27.76 -11.18
N PRO A 29 -8.00 26.90 -12.22
CA PRO A 29 -7.15 25.73 -12.34
C PRO A 29 -5.68 26.14 -12.49
N GLY A 30 -4.81 25.58 -11.65
CA GLY A 30 -3.37 25.53 -11.93
C GLY A 30 -3.08 24.46 -12.97
N ASP A 31 -1.88 24.47 -13.56
CA ASP A 31 -1.48 23.49 -14.57
C ASP A 31 -1.33 22.08 -13.94
N ALA A 32 -0.19 21.79 -13.32
CA ALA A 32 0.03 20.55 -12.57
C ALA A 32 0.34 20.82 -11.09
N GLY A 33 -0.05 19.88 -10.22
CA GLY A 33 0.48 19.79 -8.87
C GLY A 33 1.92 19.30 -8.91
N ILE A 34 2.15 18.12 -9.47
CA ILE A 34 3.48 17.56 -9.73
C ILE A 34 3.60 17.34 -11.25
N ASP A 35 4.62 17.91 -11.89
CA ASP A 35 4.95 17.71 -13.32
C ASP A 35 6.29 16.97 -13.42
N ILE A 36 6.29 15.82 -14.08
CA ILE A 36 7.49 15.02 -14.36
C ILE A 36 7.56 14.77 -15.86
N ARG A 37 8.71 15.11 -16.44
CA ARG A 37 8.98 14.90 -17.86
C ARG A 37 10.20 14.03 -18.03
N CYS A 38 10.11 13.09 -18.97
CA CYS A 38 11.18 12.19 -19.33
C CYS A 38 11.76 11.40 -18.13
N PRO A 39 10.96 10.76 -17.27
CA PRO A 39 11.52 9.88 -16.25
C PRO A 39 12.30 8.74 -16.92
N GLU A 40 13.59 8.67 -16.61
CA GLU A 40 14.60 7.94 -17.39
C GLU A 40 15.40 6.88 -16.59
N ASP A 41 15.48 7.01 -15.25
CA ASP A 41 16.08 6.01 -14.34
C ASP A 41 15.09 5.52 -13.27
N THR A 42 15.40 5.59 -11.96
CA THR A 42 14.39 5.35 -10.91
C THR A 42 13.69 6.65 -10.60
N THR A 43 12.37 6.69 -10.69
CA THR A 43 11.58 7.83 -10.22
C THR A 43 10.57 7.37 -9.19
N HIS A 44 10.66 7.89 -7.97
CA HIS A 44 9.70 7.66 -6.90
C HIS A 44 8.85 8.92 -6.68
N ILE A 45 7.54 8.79 -6.85
CA ILE A 45 6.54 9.80 -6.51
C ILE A 45 5.68 9.21 -5.41
N SER A 46 5.97 9.53 -4.14
CA SER A 46 5.27 8.84 -3.04
C SER A 46 4.85 9.67 -1.84
N GLY A 47 3.71 9.32 -1.24
CA GLY A 47 3.25 9.97 -0.01
C GLY A 47 2.89 11.45 -0.16
N ASN A 48 2.75 11.96 -1.39
CA ASN A 48 2.43 13.37 -1.62
C ASN A 48 0.93 13.63 -1.43
N LYS A 49 0.58 14.85 -1.03
CA LYS A 49 -0.79 15.35 -0.90
C LYS A 49 -1.01 16.50 -1.88
N VAL A 50 -1.77 16.28 -2.93
CA VAL A 50 -2.10 17.28 -3.95
C VAL A 50 -3.57 17.64 -3.87
N LYS A 51 -3.86 18.91 -3.56
CA LYS A 51 -5.24 19.41 -3.46
C LYS A 51 -5.45 20.59 -4.41
N GLY A 52 -6.32 20.39 -5.40
CA GLY A 52 -6.60 21.36 -6.46
C GLY A 52 -7.44 22.56 -6.03
N PRO A 53 -7.82 23.40 -7.02
CA PRO A 53 -8.02 23.00 -8.42
C PRO A 53 -6.72 23.00 -9.25
N PHE A 54 -6.31 21.82 -9.73
CA PHE A 54 -5.30 21.67 -10.78
C PHE A 54 -5.93 21.00 -11.99
N GLN A 55 -5.44 21.29 -13.19
CA GLN A 55 -5.74 20.49 -14.37
C GLN A 55 -5.18 19.08 -14.16
N TYR A 56 -3.92 18.96 -13.74
CA TYR A 56 -3.28 17.68 -13.43
C TYR A 56 -2.88 17.60 -11.96
N GLY A 57 -3.30 16.57 -11.24
CA GLY A 57 -2.77 16.30 -9.90
C GLY A 57 -1.29 15.90 -9.98
N ILE A 58 -1.04 14.82 -10.69
CA ILE A 58 0.29 14.37 -11.10
C ILE A 58 0.28 14.22 -12.63
N TYR A 59 1.20 14.90 -13.30
CA TYR A 59 1.42 14.83 -14.74
C TYR A 59 2.76 14.13 -15.01
N ILE A 60 2.74 13.12 -15.87
CA ILE A 60 3.91 12.34 -16.28
C ILE A 60 3.94 12.24 -17.80
N GLU A 61 5.08 12.57 -18.41
CA GLU A 61 5.23 12.57 -19.87
C GLU A 61 6.56 11.94 -20.30
N TYR A 62 6.53 11.25 -21.46
CA TYR A 62 7.67 10.60 -22.12
C TYR A 62 8.48 9.65 -21.25
N LEU A 63 7.80 8.76 -20.52
CA LEU A 63 8.46 7.77 -19.67
C LEU A 63 9.33 6.82 -20.50
N GLY A 64 10.60 6.68 -20.09
CA GLY A 64 11.60 5.91 -20.84
C GLY A 64 11.94 6.55 -22.18
N SER A 65 12.19 7.86 -22.20
CA SER A 65 12.72 8.57 -23.38
C SER A 65 14.23 8.45 -23.53
N PHE A 66 14.94 8.43 -22.41
CA PHE A 66 16.39 8.22 -22.32
C PHE A 66 16.69 7.42 -21.03
N GLY A 67 17.97 7.36 -20.62
CA GLY A 67 18.39 6.71 -19.38
C GLY A 67 18.59 5.20 -19.47
N ARG A 68 18.41 4.51 -18.35
CA ARG A 68 18.60 3.06 -18.23
C ARG A 68 17.38 2.30 -18.77
N THR A 69 17.61 1.03 -19.11
CA THR A 69 16.55 0.12 -19.51
C THR A 69 16.48 -1.10 -18.57
N PRO A 70 15.31 -1.45 -18.02
CA PRO A 70 14.07 -0.68 -18.09
C PRO A 70 14.11 0.62 -17.25
N ALA A 71 13.42 1.66 -17.70
CA ALA A 71 13.13 2.82 -16.85
C ALA A 71 12.20 2.35 -15.71
N ILE A 72 12.35 2.87 -14.48
CA ILE A 72 11.55 2.40 -13.33
C ILE A 72 10.84 3.58 -12.69
N VAL A 73 9.50 3.55 -12.69
CA VAL A 73 8.67 4.62 -12.14
C VAL A 73 7.67 4.07 -11.16
N PHE A 74 7.72 4.60 -9.94
CA PHE A 74 6.81 4.31 -8.85
C PHE A 74 5.95 5.54 -8.56
N VAL A 75 4.64 5.41 -8.70
CA VAL A 75 3.65 6.40 -8.25
C VAL A 75 2.84 5.76 -7.14
N GLU A 76 3.18 6.06 -5.89
CA GLU A 76 2.73 5.24 -4.76
C GLU A 76 2.18 6.07 -3.61
N SER A 77 1.10 5.64 -2.98
CA SER A 77 0.67 6.23 -1.71
C SER A 77 0.41 7.75 -1.76
N ASN A 78 0.06 8.31 -2.91
CA ASN A 78 -0.26 9.74 -3.05
C ASN A 78 -1.74 9.98 -2.80
N ALA A 79 -2.11 11.08 -2.13
CA ALA A 79 -3.48 11.56 -2.02
C ALA A 79 -3.70 12.76 -2.94
N ILE A 80 -4.61 12.61 -3.90
CA ILE A 80 -4.90 13.61 -4.94
C ILE A 80 -6.40 13.94 -4.88
N ALA A 81 -6.74 15.22 -4.82
CA ALA A 81 -8.15 15.62 -4.74
C ALA A 81 -8.48 16.91 -5.49
N GLY A 82 -9.65 16.93 -6.15
CA GLY A 82 -10.22 18.14 -6.75
C GLY A 82 -9.48 18.62 -7.99
N THR A 83 -9.21 17.73 -8.94
CA THR A 83 -8.43 18.00 -10.17
C THR A 83 -9.21 17.61 -11.42
N GLU A 84 -8.84 18.12 -12.61
CA GLU A 84 -9.45 17.61 -13.85
C GLU A 84 -8.97 16.16 -14.12
N TYR A 85 -7.66 15.94 -14.07
CA TYR A 85 -7.02 14.62 -14.14
C TYR A 85 -6.26 14.38 -12.84
N GLY A 86 -6.51 13.26 -12.16
CA GLY A 86 -5.80 12.90 -10.93
C GLY A 86 -4.35 12.53 -11.20
N ILE A 87 -4.14 11.39 -11.84
CA ILE A 87 -2.83 10.94 -12.35
C ILE A 87 -2.94 10.85 -13.87
N TYR A 88 -2.14 11.63 -14.57
CA TYR A 88 -2.17 11.74 -16.03
C TYR A 88 -0.84 11.32 -16.63
N PHE A 89 -0.89 10.34 -17.52
CA PHE A 89 0.23 9.93 -18.36
C PHE A 89 -0.01 10.42 -19.79
N ASN A 90 0.73 11.44 -20.23
CA ASN A 90 0.66 11.87 -21.63
C ASN A 90 1.25 10.80 -22.55
N TYR A 91 2.35 10.18 -22.10
CA TYR A 91 3.02 9.05 -22.75
C TYR A 91 3.55 8.10 -21.68
N LEU A 92 2.85 6.98 -21.47
CA LEU A 92 3.16 5.99 -20.43
C LEU A 92 4.40 5.15 -20.75
N LEU A 93 4.60 4.81 -22.02
CA LEU A 93 5.80 4.11 -22.52
C LEU A 93 6.21 4.80 -23.81
N TYR A 94 7.41 5.40 -23.84
CA TYR A 94 7.83 6.22 -24.97
C TYR A 94 8.80 5.53 -25.92
N SER A 95 10.06 5.28 -25.52
CA SER A 95 11.09 4.78 -26.45
C SER A 95 11.75 3.48 -26.04
N MET A 96 11.66 3.10 -24.78
CA MET A 96 12.28 1.88 -24.23
C MET A 96 11.35 1.16 -23.25
N PRO A 97 11.64 -0.11 -22.93
CA PRO A 97 10.93 -0.86 -21.89
C PRO A 97 10.95 -0.15 -20.54
N ALA A 98 9.90 -0.33 -19.75
CA ALA A 98 9.80 0.27 -18.44
C ALA A 98 9.02 -0.59 -17.44
N GLU A 99 9.41 -0.46 -16.17
CA GLU A 99 8.67 -0.93 -15.01
C GLU A 99 7.90 0.25 -14.41
N VAL A 100 6.59 0.27 -14.59
CA VAL A 100 5.70 1.33 -14.08
C VAL A 100 4.74 0.74 -13.07
N THR A 101 4.86 1.18 -11.82
CA THR A 101 3.96 0.76 -10.74
C THR A 101 3.19 1.97 -10.23
N VAL A 102 1.87 1.95 -10.42
CA VAL A 102 0.95 2.94 -9.86
C VAL A 102 0.09 2.23 -8.83
N ARG A 103 0.41 2.39 -7.55
CA ARG A 103 -0.28 1.63 -6.50
C ARG A 103 -0.60 2.40 -5.24
N CYS A 104 -1.64 1.97 -4.55
CA CYS A 104 -2.04 2.52 -3.25
C CYS A 104 -2.27 4.04 -3.24
N ASN A 105 -2.49 4.67 -4.41
CA ASN A 105 -2.85 6.07 -4.48
C ASN A 105 -4.34 6.25 -4.17
N GLU A 106 -4.69 7.40 -3.61
CA GLU A 106 -6.06 7.82 -3.41
C GLU A 106 -6.35 9.02 -4.32
N VAL A 107 -7.30 8.87 -5.24
CA VAL A 107 -7.75 9.94 -6.13
C VAL A 107 -9.22 10.20 -5.88
N LYS A 108 -9.56 11.43 -5.46
CA LYS A 108 -10.92 11.82 -5.06
C LYS A 108 -11.43 13.03 -5.82
N ASN A 109 -12.67 12.99 -6.27
CA ASN A 109 -13.35 14.13 -6.88
C ASN A 109 -12.54 14.73 -8.06
N ALA A 110 -12.04 13.86 -8.93
CA ALA A 110 -11.41 14.26 -10.18
C ALA A 110 -12.38 14.07 -11.35
N ASP A 111 -12.21 14.74 -12.49
CA ASP A 111 -13.02 14.39 -13.67
C ASP A 111 -12.56 13.03 -14.21
N HIS A 112 -11.25 12.84 -14.31
CA HIS A 112 -10.60 11.57 -14.59
C HIS A 112 -9.69 11.17 -13.43
N GLY A 113 -9.88 9.99 -12.86
CA GLY A 113 -9.04 9.50 -11.75
C GLY A 113 -7.61 9.23 -12.22
N ILE A 114 -7.46 8.23 -13.08
CA ILE A 114 -6.22 7.88 -13.79
C ILE A 114 -6.50 8.00 -15.29
N TYR A 115 -5.60 8.66 -16.01
CA TYR A 115 -5.72 8.86 -17.44
C TYR A 115 -4.41 8.49 -18.14
N VAL A 116 -4.49 7.61 -19.14
CA VAL A 116 -3.35 7.27 -20.01
C VAL A 116 -3.69 7.68 -21.43
N ALA A 117 -3.02 8.72 -21.92
CA ALA A 117 -3.35 9.36 -23.19
C ALA A 117 -2.76 8.65 -24.40
N SER A 118 -1.53 8.15 -24.28
CA SER A 118 -0.78 7.50 -25.37
C SER A 118 0.33 6.59 -24.83
N MET A 119 0.78 5.66 -25.68
CA MET A 119 2.00 4.88 -25.51
C MET A 119 2.51 4.43 -26.89
N SER A 120 3.79 4.07 -26.98
CA SER A 120 4.36 3.49 -28.19
C SER A 120 3.94 2.03 -28.36
N THR A 121 3.49 1.70 -29.57
CA THR A 121 2.98 0.38 -29.93
C THR A 121 4.02 -0.71 -29.69
N GLY A 122 3.62 -1.84 -29.12
CA GLY A 122 4.46 -3.01 -28.92
C GLY A 122 5.35 -2.98 -27.66
N LEU A 123 5.59 -1.81 -27.04
CA LEU A 123 6.39 -1.74 -25.81
C LEU A 123 5.73 -2.47 -24.63
N ILE A 124 4.40 -2.44 -24.55
CA ILE A 124 3.64 -3.13 -23.48
C ILE A 124 3.86 -4.65 -23.50
N SER A 125 4.21 -5.22 -24.65
CA SER A 125 4.47 -6.65 -24.84
C SER A 125 5.94 -7.05 -24.71
N HIS A 126 6.82 -6.07 -24.47
CA HIS A 126 8.24 -6.33 -24.30
C HIS A 126 8.50 -7.09 -22.99
N ALA A 127 9.46 -8.04 -23.00
CA ALA A 127 9.73 -8.91 -21.86
C ALA A 127 10.14 -8.15 -20.58
N ASP A 128 10.84 -7.03 -20.75
CA ASP A 128 11.29 -6.15 -19.67
C ASP A 128 10.31 -5.02 -19.34
N THR A 129 9.10 -5.02 -19.93
CA THR A 129 8.06 -4.04 -19.61
C THR A 129 7.06 -4.65 -18.63
N HIS A 130 6.85 -3.96 -17.52
CA HIS A 130 5.84 -4.31 -16.53
C HIS A 130 5.07 -3.05 -16.14
N VAL A 131 3.78 -3.01 -16.41
CA VAL A 131 2.90 -1.88 -16.08
C VAL A 131 1.77 -2.38 -15.22
N LEU A 132 1.66 -1.85 -14.00
CA LEU A 132 0.67 -2.27 -13.02
C LEU A 132 -0.04 -1.06 -12.39
N PHE A 133 -1.38 -1.10 -12.42
CA PHE A 133 -2.22 -0.18 -11.66
C PHE A 133 -3.02 -0.99 -10.63
N SER A 134 -2.61 -1.00 -9.36
CA SER A 134 -3.24 -1.87 -8.36
C SER A 134 -3.32 -1.24 -6.97
N GLY A 135 -4.33 -1.60 -6.18
CA GLY A 135 -4.52 -1.08 -4.83
C GLY A 135 -4.87 0.41 -4.75
N ASN A 136 -5.12 1.08 -5.89
CA ASN A 136 -5.54 2.48 -5.90
C ASN A 136 -7.02 2.59 -5.50
N SER A 137 -7.36 3.69 -4.85
CA SER A 137 -8.71 4.07 -4.44
C SER A 137 -9.17 5.26 -5.27
N ILE A 138 -10.10 5.03 -6.18
CA ILE A 138 -10.57 6.03 -7.15
C ILE A 138 -12.04 6.35 -6.86
N LEU A 139 -12.27 7.48 -6.20
CA LEU A 139 -13.57 7.83 -5.64
C LEU A 139 -14.16 9.06 -6.33
N ASN A 140 -15.45 8.96 -6.67
CA ASN A 140 -16.24 10.07 -7.19
C ASN A 140 -15.60 10.72 -8.42
N ALA A 141 -15.11 9.91 -9.36
CA ALA A 141 -14.68 10.44 -10.64
C ALA A 141 -15.89 10.95 -11.45
N ALA A 142 -15.85 12.19 -11.96
CA ALA A 142 -17.01 12.78 -12.63
C ALA A 142 -17.26 12.20 -14.02
N LEU A 143 -16.20 11.76 -14.72
CA LEU A 143 -16.26 11.13 -16.04
C LEU A 143 -15.78 9.69 -15.98
N TYR A 144 -14.50 9.46 -15.68
CA TYR A 144 -13.90 8.12 -15.64
C TYR A 144 -12.98 7.97 -14.43
N GLY A 145 -13.12 6.88 -13.69
CA GLY A 145 -12.12 6.45 -12.71
C GLY A 145 -10.80 6.11 -13.37
N PHE A 146 -10.81 5.31 -14.43
CA PHE A 146 -9.64 5.00 -15.25
C PHE A 146 -10.01 5.09 -16.72
N TYR A 147 -9.40 6.06 -17.43
CA TYR A 147 -9.49 6.19 -18.88
C TYR A 147 -8.17 5.82 -19.54
N ASN A 148 -8.22 4.82 -20.41
CA ASN A 148 -7.11 4.37 -21.22
C ASN A 148 -7.39 4.63 -22.71
N ASN A 149 -6.65 5.57 -23.29
CA ASN A 149 -6.79 5.99 -24.68
C ASN A 149 -5.76 5.32 -25.62
N THR A 150 -4.99 4.35 -25.12
CA THR A 150 -3.85 3.79 -25.87
C THR A 150 -4.23 2.72 -26.88
N GLY A 151 -5.37 2.05 -26.67
CA GLY A 151 -5.77 0.86 -27.43
C GLY A 151 -5.05 -0.43 -27.01
N GLU A 152 -4.18 -0.38 -26.01
CA GLU A 152 -3.49 -1.54 -25.43
C GLU A 152 -4.11 -1.89 -24.07
N LEU A 153 -4.29 -3.18 -23.76
CA LEU A 153 -4.90 -3.62 -22.50
C LEU A 153 -3.96 -3.32 -21.31
N LEU A 154 -4.44 -2.52 -20.35
CA LEU A 154 -3.70 -2.20 -19.12
C LEU A 154 -4.26 -2.96 -17.92
N ASP A 155 -3.36 -3.49 -17.09
CA ASP A 155 -3.70 -4.17 -15.83
C ASP A 155 -4.18 -3.16 -14.78
N GLY A 156 -5.49 -3.15 -14.53
CA GLY A 156 -6.17 -2.34 -13.54
C GLY A 156 -6.78 -3.18 -12.39
N LYS A 157 -6.23 -4.36 -12.12
CA LYS A 157 -6.77 -5.28 -11.11
C LYS A 157 -6.47 -4.83 -9.69
N GLY A 158 -7.37 -5.20 -8.77
CA GLY A 158 -7.20 -4.94 -7.34
C GLY A 158 -7.29 -3.46 -6.98
N ASN A 159 -7.97 -2.64 -7.78
CA ASN A 159 -8.31 -1.26 -7.40
C ASN A 159 -9.70 -1.20 -6.73
N TRP A 160 -9.90 -0.19 -5.88
CA TRP A 160 -11.18 0.16 -5.28
C TRP A 160 -11.83 1.30 -6.07
N TRP A 161 -13.03 1.08 -6.57
CA TRP A 161 -13.72 2.02 -7.46
C TRP A 161 -14.73 2.92 -6.74
N GLY A 162 -14.74 2.86 -5.40
CA GLY A 162 -15.69 3.59 -4.56
C GLY A 162 -16.93 2.80 -4.16
N ASP A 163 -17.14 1.62 -4.71
CA ASP A 163 -18.26 0.74 -4.37
C ASP A 163 -17.89 -0.75 -4.56
N ALA A 164 -18.48 -1.62 -3.75
CA ALA A 164 -18.30 -3.07 -3.78
C ALA A 164 -18.75 -3.69 -5.11
N GLY A 165 -19.73 -3.06 -5.78
CA GLY A 165 -20.18 -3.42 -7.11
C GLY A 165 -19.15 -3.19 -8.22
N GLY A 166 -18.00 -2.56 -7.92
CA GLY A 166 -16.92 -2.34 -8.87
C GLY A 166 -17.17 -1.15 -9.81
N PRO A 167 -16.33 -0.99 -10.84
CA PRO A 167 -16.44 0.13 -11.76
C PRO A 167 -17.66 -0.03 -12.65
N PHE A 168 -18.34 1.07 -12.97
CA PHE A 168 -19.34 1.05 -14.03
C PHE A 168 -18.65 0.87 -15.40
N ASP A 169 -19.13 -0.11 -16.17
CA ASP A 169 -18.67 -0.36 -17.53
C ASP A 169 -19.81 -0.86 -18.41
N ASP A 170 -20.23 0.01 -19.34
CA ASP A 170 -21.31 -0.23 -20.29
C ASP A 170 -20.82 -0.60 -21.70
N LYS A 171 -19.54 -0.95 -21.87
CA LYS A 171 -19.01 -1.33 -23.18
C LYS A 171 -19.76 -2.54 -23.74
N THR A 172 -20.02 -2.51 -25.05
CA THR A 172 -20.70 -3.62 -25.73
C THR A 172 -19.75 -4.79 -25.94
N LEU A 173 -20.25 -6.02 -25.83
CA LEU A 173 -19.46 -7.24 -26.07
C LEU A 173 -19.72 -7.82 -27.48
N PRO A 174 -18.71 -8.44 -28.13
CA PRO A 174 -17.35 -8.64 -27.60
C PRO A 174 -16.54 -7.34 -27.59
N GLY A 175 -15.68 -7.19 -26.57
CA GLY A 175 -14.86 -6.00 -26.35
C GLY A 175 -13.48 -6.37 -25.82
N THR A 176 -12.64 -5.37 -25.54
CA THR A 176 -11.34 -5.59 -24.88
C THR A 176 -11.31 -4.86 -23.53
N PRO A 177 -11.16 -5.57 -22.39
CA PRO A 177 -11.26 -7.03 -22.24
C PRO A 177 -12.69 -7.54 -22.55
N ASP A 178 -12.85 -8.85 -22.78
CA ASP A 178 -14.12 -9.45 -23.25
C ASP A 178 -15.11 -9.74 -22.10
N TYR A 179 -15.38 -8.71 -21.31
CA TYR A 179 -16.39 -8.67 -20.25
C TYR A 179 -16.74 -7.21 -19.96
N ASN A 180 -17.87 -6.95 -19.30
CA ASN A 180 -18.29 -5.61 -18.89
C ASN A 180 -18.96 -5.65 -17.50
N ASN A 181 -19.30 -4.51 -16.93
CA ASN A 181 -19.99 -4.40 -15.63
C ASN A 181 -21.07 -3.31 -15.65
N PRO A 182 -22.19 -3.54 -16.36
CA PRO A 182 -23.25 -2.54 -16.54
C PRO A 182 -24.02 -2.27 -15.24
N SER A 183 -23.85 -3.08 -14.20
CA SER A 183 -24.42 -2.89 -12.87
C SER A 183 -23.47 -2.22 -11.88
N GLY A 184 -22.22 -1.97 -12.26
CA GLY A 184 -21.24 -1.33 -11.39
C GLY A 184 -21.68 0.07 -10.97
N THR A 185 -21.52 0.42 -9.70
CA THR A 185 -21.91 1.72 -9.15
C THR A 185 -20.72 2.60 -8.80
N GLY A 186 -19.50 2.05 -8.88
CA GLY A 186 -18.25 2.79 -8.70
C GLY A 186 -17.86 3.63 -9.91
N SER A 187 -16.71 4.30 -9.79
CA SER A 187 -16.12 5.14 -10.84
C SER A 187 -15.97 4.37 -12.16
N ARG A 188 -16.46 4.98 -13.25
CA ARG A 188 -16.50 4.36 -14.58
C ARG A 188 -15.11 4.02 -15.13
N VAL A 189 -15.01 2.98 -15.96
CA VAL A 189 -13.79 2.68 -16.73
C VAL A 189 -14.03 2.80 -18.24
N SER A 190 -12.98 3.06 -19.00
CA SER A 190 -13.00 2.95 -20.47
C SER A 190 -12.78 1.51 -20.93
N GLU A 191 -12.84 1.30 -22.24
CA GLU A 191 -12.26 0.11 -22.87
C GLU A 191 -10.75 0.00 -22.56
N TYR A 192 -10.19 -1.20 -22.74
CA TYR A 192 -8.78 -1.52 -22.53
C TYR A 192 -8.25 -1.36 -21.09
N VAL A 193 -9.14 -1.43 -20.09
CA VAL A 193 -8.77 -1.54 -18.67
C VAL A 193 -9.20 -2.91 -18.16
N ASP A 194 -8.23 -3.75 -17.78
CA ASP A 194 -8.46 -5.05 -17.14
C ASP A 194 -8.67 -4.86 -15.63
N TYR A 195 -9.91 -4.60 -15.23
CA TYR A 195 -10.27 -4.28 -13.84
C TYR A 195 -10.74 -5.48 -12.99
N GLU A 196 -10.77 -6.70 -13.53
CA GLU A 196 -11.30 -7.88 -12.84
C GLU A 196 -10.16 -8.83 -12.39
N PRO A 197 -10.03 -9.15 -11.09
CA PRO A 197 -10.92 -8.77 -9.99
C PRO A 197 -10.67 -7.34 -9.49
N TRP A 198 -11.73 -6.70 -8.99
CA TRP A 198 -11.65 -5.44 -8.24
C TRP A 198 -11.77 -5.70 -6.72
N LEU A 199 -11.42 -4.69 -5.91
CA LEU A 199 -11.63 -4.75 -4.47
C LEU A 199 -13.11 -4.55 -4.12
N ILE A 200 -13.65 -5.36 -3.22
CA ILE A 200 -15.05 -5.24 -2.75
C ILE A 200 -15.18 -4.37 -1.49
N GLU A 201 -14.06 -3.98 -0.89
CA GLU A 201 -13.96 -2.99 0.17
C GLU A 201 -12.76 -2.08 -0.12
N PRO A 202 -12.71 -0.85 0.42
CA PRO A 202 -11.51 -0.04 0.34
C PRO A 202 -10.30 -0.81 0.88
N ALA A 203 -9.14 -0.66 0.23
CA ALA A 203 -7.91 -1.20 0.79
C ALA A 203 -7.74 -0.70 2.24
N GLY A 204 -7.32 -1.60 3.13
CA GLY A 204 -7.02 -1.30 4.53
C GLY A 204 -5.51 -1.25 4.80
N ALA A 205 -5.17 -1.09 6.07
CA ALA A 205 -3.79 -1.27 6.53
C ALA A 205 -3.27 -2.70 6.29
N GLU A 206 -1.95 -2.87 6.30
CA GLU A 206 -1.34 -4.19 6.20
C GLU A 206 -1.70 -5.05 7.42
N LYS A 207 -1.81 -6.37 7.21
CA LYS A 207 -2.03 -7.30 8.33
C LYS A 207 -0.88 -7.22 9.32
N PRO A 208 -1.12 -7.32 10.64
CA PRO A 208 -0.05 -7.27 11.62
C PRO A 208 0.93 -8.43 11.48
N ALA A 209 2.23 -8.14 11.60
CA ALA A 209 3.22 -9.17 11.93
C ALA A 209 3.15 -9.48 13.44
N LEU A 210 3.42 -10.73 13.83
CA LEU A 210 3.48 -11.11 15.24
C LEU A 210 4.94 -11.16 15.72
N LEU A 211 5.20 -10.73 16.96
CA LEU A 211 6.56 -10.66 17.51
C LEU A 211 6.75 -11.51 18.76
N SER A 212 5.80 -11.46 19.71
CA SER A 212 5.92 -12.20 20.98
C SER A 212 4.57 -12.51 21.59
N PRO A 213 4.38 -13.66 22.28
CA PRO A 213 5.29 -14.80 22.32
C PRO A 213 5.54 -15.39 20.94
N ALA A 214 6.74 -15.91 20.69
CA ALA A 214 7.07 -16.55 19.41
C ALA A 214 6.16 -17.77 19.18
N ASP A 215 5.87 -18.06 17.91
CA ASP A 215 5.02 -19.20 17.56
C ASP A 215 5.58 -20.51 18.09
N GLY A 216 4.74 -21.29 18.76
CA GLY A 216 5.08 -22.57 19.39
C GLY A 216 5.96 -22.45 20.65
N SER A 217 6.18 -21.25 21.18
CA SER A 217 6.99 -21.07 22.39
C SER A 217 6.37 -21.71 23.63
N ALA A 218 7.20 -22.22 24.54
CA ALA A 218 6.78 -22.82 25.81
C ALA A 218 7.38 -22.07 27.01
N GLY A 219 6.87 -22.31 28.21
CA GLY A 219 7.35 -21.64 29.42
C GLY A 219 6.95 -20.16 29.48
N VAL A 220 5.95 -19.74 28.72
CA VAL A 220 5.46 -18.36 28.69
C VAL A 220 4.81 -18.01 30.04
N SER A 221 5.00 -16.78 30.52
CA SER A 221 4.37 -16.29 31.75
C SER A 221 2.86 -16.54 31.76
N LEU A 222 2.27 -16.72 32.94
CA LEU A 222 0.81 -16.85 33.09
C LEU A 222 0.07 -15.53 32.82
N THR A 223 0.77 -14.39 32.83
CA THR A 223 0.25 -13.07 32.43
C THR A 223 1.12 -12.53 31.30
N PRO A 224 1.07 -13.13 30.10
CA PRO A 224 1.95 -12.70 29.01
C PRO A 224 1.55 -11.32 28.49
N THR A 225 2.50 -10.67 27.84
CA THR A 225 2.20 -9.55 26.94
C THR A 225 2.34 -10.08 25.52
N ILE A 226 1.23 -10.08 24.77
CA ILE A 226 1.23 -10.37 23.34
C ILE A 226 1.58 -9.10 22.58
N ILE A 227 2.49 -9.20 21.62
CA ILE A 227 3.15 -8.07 20.95
C ILE A 227 3.12 -8.32 19.45
N SER A 228 2.56 -7.36 18.71
CA SER A 228 2.59 -7.32 17.26
C SER A 228 3.66 -6.34 16.76
N GLY A 229 3.90 -6.36 15.45
CA GLY A 229 4.74 -5.39 14.75
C GLY A 229 4.18 -3.97 14.83
N PRO A 230 4.89 -2.99 14.24
CA PRO A 230 4.31 -1.68 14.05
C PRO A 230 3.16 -1.74 13.03
N PHE A 231 2.20 -0.82 13.16
CA PHE A 231 1.22 -0.56 12.11
C PHE A 231 1.91 -0.09 10.83
N ALA A 232 1.52 -0.68 9.70
CA ALA A 232 1.98 -0.29 8.38
C ALA A 232 0.76 -0.10 7.46
N SER A 233 0.79 0.95 6.65
CA SER A 233 -0.19 1.18 5.59
C SER A 233 0.49 1.90 4.44
N LEU A 234 0.20 1.45 3.22
CA LEU A 234 0.60 2.10 1.99
C LEU A 234 -0.43 3.17 1.56
N LEU A 235 -1.50 3.36 2.33
CA LEU A 235 -2.52 4.36 2.02
C LEU A 235 -2.10 5.74 2.54
N PRO A 236 -2.32 6.80 1.75
CA PRO A 236 -1.87 8.14 2.08
C PRO A 236 -2.47 8.66 3.38
N GLY A 237 -1.61 9.01 4.33
CA GLY A 237 -2.02 9.72 5.57
C GLY A 237 -2.84 8.89 6.54
N VAL A 238 -2.89 7.57 6.37
CA VAL A 238 -3.61 6.64 7.24
C VAL A 238 -2.78 6.35 8.49
N THR A 239 -3.41 6.41 9.66
CA THR A 239 -2.75 6.16 10.95
C THR A 239 -3.39 4.99 11.72
N HIS A 240 -2.67 4.47 12.71
CA HIS A 240 -3.15 3.40 13.59
C HIS A 240 -4.20 3.95 14.57
N LYS A 241 -5.46 3.55 14.41
CA LYS A 241 -6.56 3.99 15.28
C LYS A 241 -6.78 3.05 16.47
N ALA A 242 -6.81 1.75 16.22
CA ALA A 242 -7.10 0.73 17.22
C ALA A 242 -6.50 -0.64 16.84
N SER A 243 -6.51 -1.57 17.79
CA SER A 243 -6.17 -2.97 17.55
C SER A 243 -7.23 -3.89 18.14
N HIS A 244 -7.63 -4.89 17.37
CA HIS A 244 -8.52 -5.95 17.82
C HIS A 244 -7.67 -7.19 18.12
N TRP A 245 -7.64 -7.56 19.39
CA TRP A 245 -6.86 -8.68 19.91
C TRP A 245 -7.75 -9.89 20.18
N GLN A 246 -7.28 -11.07 19.76
CA GLN A 246 -7.90 -12.33 20.12
C GLN A 246 -6.87 -13.26 20.77
N LEU A 247 -7.27 -13.88 21.88
CA LEU A 247 -6.53 -14.91 22.59
C LEU A 247 -7.52 -15.98 23.05
N GLY A 248 -7.26 -17.24 22.74
CA GLY A 248 -8.13 -18.34 23.11
C GLY A 248 -7.39 -19.67 23.22
N THR A 249 -8.15 -20.71 23.57
CA THR A 249 -7.65 -22.10 23.63
C THR A 249 -7.95 -22.90 22.36
N ALA A 250 -8.82 -22.38 21.50
CA ALA A 250 -9.12 -22.92 20.18
C ALA A 250 -8.51 -22.04 19.08
N ALA A 251 -7.83 -22.65 18.11
CA ALA A 251 -7.12 -21.94 17.03
C ALA A 251 -8.06 -21.19 16.06
N ASP A 252 -9.33 -21.58 16.01
CA ASP A 252 -10.36 -20.95 15.18
C ASP A 252 -11.08 -19.79 15.89
N PHE A 253 -10.76 -19.56 17.17
CA PHE A 253 -11.35 -18.52 18.00
C PHE A 253 -12.89 -18.63 18.14
N THR A 254 -13.47 -19.83 17.96
CA THR A 254 -14.93 -20.04 18.09
C THR A 254 -15.39 -20.34 19.51
N SER A 255 -14.46 -20.74 20.39
CA SER A 255 -14.73 -21.05 21.79
C SER A 255 -13.49 -20.83 22.66
N GLY A 256 -13.69 -20.80 23.97
CA GLY A 256 -12.58 -20.67 24.93
C GLY A 256 -11.77 -19.40 24.72
N LEU A 257 -12.43 -18.28 24.41
CA LEU A 257 -11.84 -16.95 24.29
C LEU A 257 -11.55 -16.36 25.67
N MET A 258 -10.32 -15.87 25.83
CA MET A 258 -9.88 -15.11 27.00
C MET A 258 -9.79 -13.62 26.67
N ILE A 259 -9.47 -13.28 25.42
CA ILE A 259 -9.49 -11.92 24.89
C ILE A 259 -10.20 -11.98 23.54
N ASP A 260 -11.16 -11.07 23.35
CA ASP A 260 -11.82 -10.76 22.09
C ASP A 260 -12.30 -9.32 22.18
N GLU A 261 -11.37 -8.37 22.06
CA GLU A 261 -11.66 -6.96 22.28
C GLU A 261 -10.87 -6.03 21.37
N GLU A 262 -11.47 -4.89 21.08
CA GLU A 262 -10.83 -3.77 20.40
C GLU A 262 -10.32 -2.76 21.43
N SER A 263 -9.05 -2.35 21.29
CA SER A 263 -8.39 -1.41 22.17
C SER A 263 -7.84 -0.21 21.39
N LEU A 264 -8.13 0.99 21.90
CA LEU A 264 -7.62 2.27 21.38
C LEU A 264 -6.25 2.64 21.96
N SER A 265 -5.78 1.93 22.99
CA SER A 265 -4.52 2.23 23.68
C SER A 265 -3.49 1.10 23.55
N ASP A 266 -3.94 -0.15 23.51
CA ASP A 266 -3.08 -1.33 23.34
C ASP A 266 -2.81 -1.54 21.84
N LEU A 267 -2.11 -0.59 21.22
CA LEU A 267 -1.95 -0.56 19.77
C LEU A 267 -1.07 -1.72 19.28
N THR A 268 0.12 -1.88 19.82
CA THR A 268 1.06 -2.94 19.37
C THR A 268 1.41 -3.96 20.45
N ALA A 269 0.92 -3.77 21.67
CA ALA A 269 1.14 -4.69 22.77
C ALA A 269 -0.08 -4.73 23.69
N LYS A 270 -0.49 -5.95 24.06
CA LYS A 270 -1.60 -6.21 24.98
C LYS A 270 -1.15 -7.12 26.11
N THR A 271 -1.25 -6.64 27.34
CA THR A 271 -0.98 -7.45 28.53
C THR A 271 -2.23 -8.21 28.94
N VAL A 272 -2.10 -9.54 29.09
CA VAL A 272 -3.18 -10.40 29.58
C VAL A 272 -3.30 -10.22 31.09
N ALA A 273 -4.36 -9.54 31.54
CA ALA A 273 -4.55 -9.19 32.95
C ALA A 273 -4.93 -10.39 33.83
N ALA A 274 -5.72 -11.32 33.29
CA ALA A 274 -6.10 -12.54 33.99
C ALA A 274 -5.00 -13.60 33.87
N ALA A 275 -4.68 -14.27 34.98
CA ALA A 275 -3.73 -15.37 34.96
C ALA A 275 -4.29 -16.53 34.12
N LEU A 276 -3.54 -16.89 33.09
CA LEU A 276 -3.78 -18.06 32.25
C LEU A 276 -3.48 -19.35 33.04
N ALA A 277 -4.11 -20.46 32.63
CA ALA A 277 -3.90 -21.76 33.25
C ALA A 277 -2.48 -22.25 32.94
N ASN A 278 -1.80 -22.86 33.91
CA ASN A 278 -0.45 -23.40 33.74
C ASN A 278 -0.45 -24.66 32.84
N GLY A 279 0.60 -24.85 32.04
CA GLY A 279 0.77 -25.98 31.14
C GLY A 279 -0.25 -26.05 30.00
N THR A 280 -0.88 -24.92 29.65
CA THR A 280 -2.01 -24.87 28.70
C THR A 280 -1.58 -24.21 27.39
N GLY A 281 -2.02 -24.77 26.27
CA GLY A 281 -1.80 -24.20 24.95
C GLY A 281 -2.82 -23.09 24.63
N TYR A 282 -2.32 -21.97 24.12
CA TYR A 282 -3.11 -20.81 23.72
C TYR A 282 -2.77 -20.42 22.28
N TYR A 283 -3.76 -19.87 21.59
CA TYR A 283 -3.66 -19.30 20.25
C TYR A 283 -4.00 -17.82 20.32
N TRP A 284 -3.30 -17.01 19.53
CA TRP A 284 -3.54 -15.58 19.49
C TRP A 284 -3.33 -15.01 18.09
N ARG A 285 -4.05 -13.94 17.80
CA ARG A 285 -3.94 -13.14 16.59
C ARG A 285 -4.37 -11.71 16.86
N VAL A 286 -4.02 -10.80 15.96
CA VAL A 286 -4.39 -9.40 16.03
C VAL A 286 -4.72 -8.87 14.64
N ARG A 287 -5.60 -7.88 14.56
CA ARG A 287 -5.76 -7.02 13.38
C ARG A 287 -5.81 -5.56 13.80
N TYR A 288 -5.38 -4.68 12.91
CA TYR A 288 -5.45 -3.23 13.12
C TYR A 288 -6.71 -2.63 12.52
N ARG A 289 -7.21 -1.57 13.17
CA ARG A 289 -8.15 -0.61 12.63
C ARG A 289 -7.39 0.67 12.31
N ASP A 290 -7.62 1.19 11.12
CA ASP A 290 -6.99 2.42 10.67
C ASP A 290 -7.83 3.67 10.97
N SER A 291 -7.27 4.84 10.68
CA SER A 291 -7.92 6.15 10.89
C SER A 291 -9.18 6.38 10.05
N ASN A 292 -9.39 5.57 9.00
CA ASN A 292 -10.57 5.58 8.15
C ASN A 292 -11.62 4.53 8.57
N ASP A 293 -11.43 3.92 9.75
CA ASP A 293 -12.29 2.86 10.30
C ASP A 293 -12.28 1.54 9.52
N VAL A 294 -11.31 1.34 8.61
CA VAL A 294 -11.13 0.08 7.89
C VAL A 294 -10.31 -0.90 8.74
N LEU A 295 -10.73 -2.16 8.76
CA LEU A 295 -10.00 -3.23 9.43
C LEU A 295 -9.03 -3.89 8.45
N SER A 296 -7.79 -4.08 8.87
CA SER A 296 -6.87 -4.98 8.19
C SER A 296 -7.33 -6.44 8.30
N GLU A 297 -6.80 -7.27 7.42
CA GLU A 297 -6.84 -8.72 7.60
C GLU A 297 -6.24 -9.12 8.96
N TRP A 298 -6.70 -10.25 9.48
CA TRP A 298 -6.07 -10.84 10.65
C TRP A 298 -4.61 -11.19 10.36
N SER A 299 -3.76 -11.01 11.37
CA SER A 299 -2.43 -11.62 11.37
C SER A 299 -2.53 -13.13 11.17
N ASP A 300 -1.39 -13.75 10.87
CA ASP A 300 -1.28 -15.19 11.04
C ASP A 300 -1.61 -15.57 12.50
N THR A 301 -2.06 -16.79 12.72
CA THR A 301 -2.39 -17.27 14.07
C THR A 301 -1.16 -17.92 14.68
N TRP A 302 -0.68 -17.40 15.80
CA TRP A 302 0.44 -17.97 16.55
C TRP A 302 -0.04 -18.67 17.81
N SER A 303 0.79 -19.57 18.33
CA SER A 303 0.51 -20.36 19.52
C SER A 303 1.62 -20.25 20.57
N PHE A 304 1.29 -20.50 21.83
CA PHE A 304 2.27 -20.68 22.90
C PHE A 304 1.72 -21.55 24.04
N ILE A 305 2.61 -22.07 24.89
CA ILE A 305 2.27 -22.83 26.10
C ILE A 305 2.70 -22.04 27.34
N THR A 306 1.74 -21.81 28.22
CA THR A 306 1.95 -21.14 29.51
C THR A 306 2.65 -22.07 30.49
N GLY A 307 3.65 -21.55 31.19
CA GLY A 307 4.43 -22.27 32.17
C GLY A 307 4.96 -23.62 31.69
N GLY A 308 5.46 -24.41 32.63
CA GLY A 308 6.33 -25.54 32.33
C GLY A 308 7.79 -25.12 32.28
N SER A 309 8.46 -25.13 33.45
CA SER A 309 9.85 -25.59 33.42
C SER A 309 9.78 -27.07 33.09
N SER A 310 10.51 -27.51 32.06
CA SER A 310 10.94 -28.89 31.97
C SER A 310 11.73 -29.23 33.24
N GLY A 311 11.04 -29.75 34.25
CA GLY A 311 11.61 -30.22 35.51
C GLY A 311 11.32 -31.71 35.65
N GLY A 312 12.17 -32.54 35.06
CA GLY A 312 12.03 -34.00 35.09
C GLY A 312 13.15 -34.81 34.43
N GLY A 313 14.39 -34.61 34.89
CA GLY A 313 15.47 -35.63 35.04
C GLY A 313 15.80 -36.62 33.90
N GLY A 314 16.94 -36.38 33.24
CA GLY A 314 17.71 -37.38 32.48
C GLY A 314 19.02 -36.76 31.98
N GLY A 315 20.07 -36.81 32.80
CA GLY A 315 21.33 -36.11 32.54
C GLY A 315 22.20 -36.72 31.45
N CYS A 316 22.93 -35.86 30.73
CA CYS A 316 24.33 -35.96 30.34
C CYS A 316 24.80 -34.53 29.94
N GLU A 317 26.01 -34.16 30.37
CA GLU A 317 26.60 -32.81 30.30
C GLU A 317 26.98 -32.36 28.87
N ALA A 318 26.92 -31.04 28.60
CA ALA A 318 28.11 -30.21 28.27
C ALA A 318 27.72 -28.82 27.73
N GLY A 319 28.37 -27.77 28.27
CA GLY A 319 28.64 -26.51 27.57
C GLY A 319 27.71 -25.33 27.89
N GLY A 320 28.03 -24.56 28.92
CA GLY A 320 27.32 -23.32 29.26
C GLY A 320 27.70 -22.12 28.40
N PHE A 321 26.75 -21.21 28.21
CA PHE A 321 26.98 -19.77 28.02
C PHE A 321 25.80 -19.01 28.62
N GLY A 322 26.11 -18.06 29.51
CA GLY A 322 25.13 -17.17 30.15
C GLY A 322 24.67 -16.03 29.20
N PRO A 323 23.66 -15.26 29.60
CA PRO A 323 22.96 -14.34 28.70
C PRO A 323 23.77 -13.05 28.48
N ALA A 324 24.23 -12.84 27.25
CA ALA A 324 24.73 -11.55 26.81
C ALA A 324 23.56 -10.72 26.27
N MET A 325 23.19 -9.72 27.07
CA MET A 325 22.47 -8.49 26.74
C MET A 325 22.56 -8.11 25.24
N LEU A 326 21.48 -8.32 24.49
CA LEU A 326 21.35 -7.87 23.11
C LEU A 326 20.89 -6.40 23.12
N LEU A 327 21.85 -5.47 23.12
CA LEU A 327 21.58 -4.05 22.85
C LEU A 327 21.23 -3.91 21.36
N LEU A 328 19.99 -3.50 21.05
CA LEU A 328 19.60 -3.04 19.73
C LEU A 328 20.42 -1.79 19.35
N MET A 329 21.36 -1.96 18.43
CA MET A 329 21.99 -0.85 17.70
C MET A 329 21.13 -0.53 16.48
N VAL A 330 20.49 0.63 16.52
CA VAL A 330 19.87 1.28 15.35
C VAL A 330 20.99 1.70 14.38
N PRO A 331 20.91 1.44 13.07
CA PRO A 331 21.87 2.00 12.13
C PRO A 331 21.56 3.48 11.90
N LEU A 332 22.30 4.36 12.58
CA LEU A 332 22.41 5.77 12.24
C LEU A 332 23.46 5.92 11.12
N CYS A 333 23.03 5.97 9.85
CA CYS A 333 23.93 6.28 8.75
C CYS A 333 24.35 7.75 8.81
N LEU A 334 25.56 7.99 9.33
CA LEU A 334 26.20 9.30 9.38
C LEU A 334 26.99 9.55 8.10
N MET A 335 26.75 10.74 7.52
CA MET A 335 27.54 11.37 6.48
C MET A 335 29.06 11.25 6.69
N MET A 336 29.79 10.92 5.63
CA MET A 336 31.20 11.28 5.50
C MET A 336 31.47 12.04 4.20
N LYS A 337 31.68 13.34 4.38
CA LYS A 337 32.53 14.20 3.55
C LYS A 337 33.84 13.49 3.21
N ASN A 338 34.18 13.41 1.92
CA ASN A 338 35.57 13.29 1.50
C ASN A 338 36.05 14.64 0.96
N ARG A 339 37.03 15.22 1.68
CA ARG A 339 37.96 16.22 1.14
C ARG A 339 39.12 15.47 0.49
N LYS A 340 39.31 15.65 -0.80
CA LYS A 340 40.49 16.29 -1.40
C LYS A 340 40.13 16.74 -2.81
#